data_AF-A0A9E0Y818-F1
#
_entry.id   AF-A0A9E0Y818-F1
#
_cell.length_a   1.000
_cell.length_b   1.000
_cell.length_c   1.000
_cell.angle_alpha   90.00
_cell.angle_beta   90.00
_cell.angle_gamma   90.00
#
_symmetry.space_group_name_H-M   'P 1'
#
loop_
_entity.id
_entity.type
_entity.pdbx_description
1 polymer ?
#
loop_
_entity_poly.entity_id
_entity_poly.type
_entity_poly.pdbx_seq_one_letter_code
_entity_poly.pdbx_strand_id
1 'polypeptide(L)'
;MKMIFKIWTVLCLGAVLSFSAMAQTFGLPKLKKGETYRAVRVKMLRAGWKPFHAPDADECAAGDKRCEGRPEMERCSGTGVGACRFLWKKGGKTVALLTAGENVAIYQGFRAVR
;
A
#
# COMPACT_ATOMS: atom_id res chain seq x y z
N MET A 1 23.51 57.41 -37.09
CA MET A 1 22.36 58.04 -36.40
C MET A 1 21.09 57.66 -37.15
N LYS A 2 19.99 57.42 -36.41
CA LYS A 2 18.68 56.83 -36.81
C LYS A 2 18.55 55.32 -36.59
N MET A 3 18.24 54.99 -35.34
CA MET A 3 17.51 53.78 -34.92
C MET A 3 16.17 53.69 -35.64
N ILE A 4 15.64 52.47 -35.83
CA ILE A 4 14.28 52.03 -35.44
C ILE A 4 13.76 50.84 -36.29
N PHE A 5 13.05 49.94 -35.60
CA PHE A 5 12.21 48.81 -36.04
C PHE A 5 12.88 47.51 -36.50
N LYS A 6 12.99 46.58 -35.56
CA LYS A 6 12.48 45.21 -35.75
C LYS A 6 11.99 44.69 -34.40
N ILE A 7 10.68 44.84 -34.21
CA ILE A 7 9.89 44.11 -33.21
C ILE A 7 10.09 42.63 -33.55
N TRP A 8 10.96 41.96 -32.79
CA TRP A 8 11.00 40.50 -32.79
C TRP A 8 10.00 40.02 -31.76
N THR A 9 8.82 39.68 -32.29
CA THR A 9 7.80 38.85 -31.65
C THR A 9 8.46 37.54 -31.21
N VAL A 10 8.99 37.50 -29.99
CA VAL A 10 9.37 36.24 -29.34
C VAL A 10 8.07 35.55 -28.98
N LEU A 11 7.58 34.77 -29.94
CA LEU A 11 6.49 33.83 -29.78
C LEU A 11 7.01 32.70 -28.86
N CYS A 12 7.00 32.93 -27.55
CA CYS A 12 7.19 31.87 -26.56
C CYS A 12 5.97 30.93 -26.63
N LEU A 13 5.97 30.01 -27.61
CA LEU A 13 5.20 28.78 -27.51
C LEU A 13 5.80 27.96 -26.36
N GLY A 14 5.35 28.24 -25.14
CA GLY A 14 5.63 27.41 -23.98
C GLY A 14 4.98 26.04 -24.21
N ALA A 15 5.78 25.06 -24.61
CA ALA A 15 5.38 23.66 -24.60
C ALA A 15 5.14 23.26 -23.14
N VAL A 16 3.87 23.30 -22.71
CA VAL A 16 3.44 22.85 -21.39
C VAL A 16 3.57 21.32 -21.38
N LEU A 17 4.67 20.80 -20.84
CA LEU A 17 4.85 19.36 -20.62
C LEU A 17 3.88 18.92 -19.52
N SER A 18 2.69 18.45 -19.94
CA SER A 18 1.72 17.83 -19.05
C SER A 18 2.28 16.51 -18.50
N PHE A 19 2.86 16.56 -17.30
CA PHE A 19 3.21 15.36 -16.53
C PHE A 19 1.94 14.66 -16.05
N SER A 20 1.47 13.67 -16.82
CA SER A 20 0.43 12.76 -16.35
C SER A 20 1.01 11.86 -15.25
N ALA A 21 0.52 12.02 -14.02
CA ALA A 21 0.85 11.13 -12.92
C ALA A 21 0.27 9.73 -13.19
N MET A 22 1.09 8.82 -13.68
CA MET A 22 0.73 7.41 -13.85
C MET A 22 0.49 6.81 -12.45
N ALA A 23 -0.78 6.64 -12.06
CA ALA A 23 -1.12 5.97 -10.81
C ALA A 23 -0.52 4.55 -10.83
N GLN A 24 0.53 4.32 -10.04
CA GLN A 24 1.14 2.99 -9.91
C GLN A 24 0.13 2.06 -9.25
N THR A 25 -0.51 1.23 -10.05
CA THR A 25 -1.29 0.11 -9.53
C THR A 25 -0.32 -0.90 -8.93
N PHE A 26 -0.47 -1.17 -7.63
CA PHE A 26 0.41 -2.13 -6.94
C PHE A 26 0.21 -3.57 -7.45
N GLY A 27 -0.79 -3.83 -8.30
CA GLY A 27 -1.13 -5.18 -8.75
C GLY A 27 -1.83 -5.99 -7.65
N LEU A 28 -2.50 -5.30 -6.72
CA LEU A 28 -3.32 -5.92 -5.69
C LEU A 28 -4.60 -6.51 -6.30
N PRO A 29 -5.10 -7.64 -5.77
CA PRO A 29 -6.44 -8.11 -6.10
C PRO A 29 -7.51 -7.10 -5.64
N LYS A 30 -8.76 -7.29 -6.07
CA LYS A 30 -9.89 -6.48 -5.58
C LYS A 30 -10.15 -6.78 -4.09
N LEU A 31 -9.68 -5.88 -3.23
CA LEU A 31 -9.90 -5.90 -1.78
C LEU A 31 -10.98 -4.88 -1.41
N LYS A 32 -11.92 -5.25 -0.55
CA LYS A 32 -12.96 -4.34 -0.05
C LYS A 32 -12.75 -4.06 1.42
N LYS A 33 -12.80 -2.79 1.81
CA LYS A 33 -12.84 -2.39 3.22
C LYS A 33 -13.99 -3.11 3.92
N GLY A 34 -13.76 -3.60 5.14
CA GLY A 34 -14.75 -4.38 5.89
C GLY A 34 -14.65 -5.89 5.71
N GLU A 35 -13.83 -6.39 4.77
CA GLU A 35 -13.60 -7.83 4.64
C GLU A 35 -12.78 -8.38 5.82
N THR A 36 -13.08 -9.61 6.24
CA THR A 36 -12.19 -10.29 7.19
C THR A 36 -10.81 -10.48 6.59
N TYR A 37 -9.77 -10.34 7.41
CA TYR A 37 -8.41 -10.54 6.96
C TYR A 37 -8.18 -11.96 6.42
N ARG A 38 -8.94 -12.95 6.91
CA ARG A 38 -8.96 -14.31 6.35
C ARG A 38 -9.34 -14.32 4.87
N ALA A 39 -10.40 -13.63 4.48
CA ALA A 39 -10.82 -13.54 3.09
C ALA A 39 -9.81 -12.76 2.23
N VAL A 40 -9.30 -11.64 2.76
CA VAL A 40 -8.26 -10.85 2.08
C VAL A 40 -6.99 -11.66 1.84
N ARG A 41 -6.52 -12.40 2.84
CA ARG A 41 -5.34 -13.28 2.75
C ARG A 41 -5.49 -14.30 1.62
N VAL A 42 -6.65 -14.94 1.48
CA VAL A 42 -6.91 -15.88 0.38
C VAL A 42 -6.77 -15.20 -0.99
N LYS A 43 -7.30 -13.97 -1.14
CA LYS A 43 -7.16 -13.21 -2.40
C LYS A 43 -5.71 -12.86 -2.70
N MET A 44 -4.95 -12.43 -1.69
CA MET A 44 -3.53 -12.11 -1.84
C MET A 44 -2.73 -13.32 -2.33
N LEU A 45 -2.92 -14.47 -1.67
CA LEU A 45 -2.28 -15.73 -2.04
C LEU A 45 -2.65 -16.14 -3.48
N ARG A 46 -3.94 -16.11 -3.83
CA ARG A 46 -4.41 -16.43 -5.20
C ARG A 46 -3.86 -15.48 -6.25
N ALA A 47 -3.65 -14.21 -5.89
CA ALA A 47 -3.03 -13.22 -6.76
C ALA A 47 -1.51 -13.34 -6.84
N GLY A 48 -0.89 -14.36 -6.23
CA GLY A 48 0.56 -14.60 -6.27
C GLY A 48 1.37 -13.67 -5.38
N TRP A 49 0.73 -12.99 -4.43
CA TRP A 49 1.44 -12.29 -3.36
C TRP A 49 1.90 -13.29 -2.31
N LYS A 50 3.12 -13.11 -1.82
CA LYS A 50 3.72 -13.97 -0.80
C LYS A 50 3.66 -13.29 0.58
N PRO A 51 3.30 -14.02 1.65
CA PRO A 51 3.53 -13.56 3.02
C PRO A 51 4.99 -13.13 3.19
N PHE A 52 5.22 -11.98 3.81
CA PHE A 52 6.56 -11.52 4.13
C PHE A 52 6.70 -11.34 5.64
N HIS A 53 7.57 -12.13 6.25
CA HIS A 53 7.96 -11.97 7.64
C HIS A 53 9.13 -10.99 7.71
N ALA A 54 8.93 -9.84 8.34
CA ALA A 54 9.99 -8.86 8.53
C ALA A 54 10.94 -9.30 9.66
N PRO A 55 12.25 -8.97 9.60
CA PRO A 55 13.19 -9.32 10.66
C PRO A 55 12.84 -8.72 12.04
N ASP A 56 12.12 -7.61 12.04
CA ASP A 56 11.66 -6.87 13.22
C ASP A 56 10.16 -7.06 13.48
N ALA A 57 9.56 -8.13 12.95
CA ALA A 57 8.17 -8.46 13.23
C ALA A 57 7.97 -8.86 14.70
N ASP A 58 6.92 -8.32 15.31
CA ASP A 58 6.49 -8.71 16.66
C ASP A 58 6.07 -10.18 16.68
N GLU A 59 6.13 -10.82 17.85
CA GLU A 59 5.55 -12.14 18.07
C GLU A 59 4.02 -12.04 18.21
N CYS A 60 3.30 -12.99 17.61
CA CYS A 60 1.87 -13.10 17.83
C CYS A 60 1.61 -13.65 19.22
N ALA A 61 0.81 -12.94 20.03
CA ALA A 61 0.42 -13.42 21.35
C ALA A 61 -0.35 -14.75 21.25
N ALA A 62 -0.05 -15.68 22.17
CA ALA A 62 -0.69 -16.99 22.21
C ALA A 62 -2.23 -16.85 22.29
N GLY A 63 -2.95 -17.51 21.38
CA GLY A 63 -4.41 -17.45 21.30
C GLY A 63 -4.98 -16.23 20.54
N ASP A 64 -4.14 -15.30 20.06
CA ASP A 64 -4.61 -14.18 19.24
C ASP A 64 -4.92 -14.64 17.81
N LYS A 65 -6.21 -14.95 17.58
CA LYS A 65 -6.75 -15.41 16.30
C LYS A 65 -6.56 -14.41 15.14
N ARG A 66 -6.25 -13.15 15.44
CA ARG A 66 -5.97 -12.13 14.40
C ARG A 66 -4.67 -12.45 13.67
N CYS A 67 -3.64 -12.91 14.38
CA CYS A 67 -2.28 -13.12 13.87
C CYS A 67 -1.81 -14.58 13.88
N GLU A 68 -2.49 -15.48 14.58
CA GLU A 68 -2.08 -16.88 14.68
C GLU A 68 -1.95 -17.57 13.31
N GLY A 69 -0.80 -18.21 13.08
CA GLY A 69 -0.50 -18.89 11.81
C GLY A 69 -0.30 -17.94 10.62
N ARG A 70 -0.02 -16.65 10.87
CA ARG A 70 0.14 -15.63 9.84
C ARG A 70 1.56 -15.05 9.86
N PRO A 71 2.53 -15.68 9.17
CA PRO A 71 3.91 -15.21 9.15
C PRO A 71 4.05 -13.81 8.55
N GLU A 72 3.06 -13.35 7.79
CA GLU A 72 3.01 -11.98 7.30
C GLU A 72 2.67 -10.92 8.36
N MET A 73 2.30 -11.29 9.59
CA MET A 73 2.06 -10.30 10.63
C MET A 73 3.38 -9.59 10.98
N GLU A 74 3.37 -8.26 10.93
CA GLU A 74 4.50 -7.45 11.40
C GLU A 74 4.23 -6.94 12.81
N ARG A 75 3.01 -6.43 13.07
CA ARG A 75 2.61 -5.98 14.40
C ARG A 75 1.11 -5.99 14.59
N CYS A 76 0.69 -6.20 15.83
CA CYS A 76 -0.70 -6.07 16.27
C CYS A 76 -0.77 -5.27 17.57
N SER A 77 -1.67 -4.29 17.64
CA SER A 77 -2.00 -3.59 18.88
C SER A 77 -2.89 -4.48 19.75
N GLY A 78 -2.48 -4.68 21.00
CA GLY A 78 -3.29 -5.33 22.04
C GLY A 78 -4.34 -4.43 22.67
N THR A 79 -4.32 -3.12 22.38
CA THR A 79 -5.25 -2.12 22.95
C THR A 79 -5.88 -1.25 21.87
N GLY A 80 -6.96 -0.55 22.23
CA GLY A 80 -7.68 0.38 21.34
C GLY A 80 -8.41 -0.34 20.22
N VAL A 81 -8.27 0.11 18.97
CA VAL A 81 -9.02 -0.49 17.84
C VAL A 81 -8.48 -1.86 17.38
N GLY A 82 -7.56 -2.48 18.12
CA GLY A 82 -7.00 -3.79 17.78
C GLY A 82 -6.34 -3.85 16.41
N ALA A 83 -5.65 -2.78 16.00
CA ALA A 83 -5.08 -2.67 14.66
C ALA A 83 -3.94 -3.67 14.44
N CYS A 84 -3.90 -4.29 13.26
CA CYS A 84 -2.76 -5.10 12.84
C CYS A 84 -2.22 -4.64 11.49
N ARG A 85 -0.93 -4.87 11.28
CA ARG A 85 -0.22 -4.62 10.03
C ARG A 85 0.36 -5.93 9.50
N PHE A 86 0.05 -6.26 8.26
CA PHE A 86 0.47 -7.49 7.60
C PHE A 86 1.24 -7.22 6.30
N LEU A 87 2.41 -7.81 6.13
CA LEU A 87 3.36 -7.55 5.07
C LEU A 87 3.32 -8.58 3.94
N TRP A 88 3.29 -8.08 2.71
CA TRP A 88 3.18 -8.90 1.51
C TRP A 88 4.20 -8.47 0.47
N LYS A 89 4.79 -9.45 -0.23
CA LYS A 89 5.76 -9.23 -1.31
C LYS A 89 5.32 -9.81 -2.64
N LYS A 90 5.54 -9.06 -3.72
CA LYS A 90 5.40 -9.55 -5.11
C LYS A 90 6.24 -8.70 -6.06
N GLY A 91 7.11 -9.33 -6.84
CA GLY A 91 7.90 -8.66 -7.88
C GLY A 91 8.70 -7.45 -7.37
N GLY A 92 9.43 -7.61 -6.26
CA GLY A 92 10.20 -6.54 -5.62
C GLY A 92 9.38 -5.49 -4.85
N LYS A 93 8.04 -5.49 -4.97
CA LYS A 93 7.16 -4.59 -4.23
C LYS A 93 6.81 -5.20 -2.87
N THR A 94 6.82 -4.36 -1.84
CA THR A 94 6.31 -4.70 -0.51
C THR A 94 5.13 -3.80 -0.19
N VAL A 95 4.04 -4.39 0.30
CA VAL A 95 2.84 -3.66 0.76
C VAL A 95 2.47 -4.13 2.14
N ALA A 96 1.87 -3.22 2.91
CA ALA A 96 1.32 -3.49 4.20
C ALA A 96 -0.21 -3.40 4.14
N LEU A 97 -0.90 -4.48 4.47
CA LEU A 97 -2.34 -4.48 4.67
C LEU A 97 -2.63 -4.08 6.12
N LEU A 98 -3.58 -3.18 6.30
CA LEU A 98 -3.96 -2.61 7.58
C LEU A 98 -5.33 -3.16 7.95
N THR A 99 -5.47 -3.59 9.20
CA THR A 99 -6.74 -4.06 9.76
C THR A 99 -7.07 -3.35 11.05
N ALA A 100 -8.33 -3.45 11.48
CA ALA A 100 -8.82 -3.08 12.80
C ALA A 100 -9.80 -4.15 13.32
N GLY A 101 -9.97 -4.22 14.64
CA GLY A 101 -10.84 -5.16 15.34
C GLY A 101 -10.08 -6.00 16.36
N GLU A 102 -10.60 -6.07 17.59
CA GLU A 102 -9.94 -6.73 18.73
C GLU A 102 -10.02 -8.26 18.67
N ASN A 103 -11.14 -8.81 18.19
CA ASN A 103 -11.35 -10.26 18.11
C ASN A 103 -11.21 -10.81 16.69
N VAL A 104 -11.46 -9.96 15.69
CA VAL A 104 -11.40 -10.32 14.27
C VAL A 104 -10.72 -9.18 13.53
N ALA A 105 -9.64 -9.49 12.82
CA ALA A 105 -8.96 -8.51 11.98
C ALA A 105 -9.84 -8.20 10.74
N ILE A 106 -10.32 -6.96 10.64
CA ILE A 106 -11.12 -6.45 9.53
C ILE A 106 -10.29 -5.48 8.69
N TYR A 107 -10.19 -5.77 7.40
CA TYR A 107 -9.39 -5.00 6.45
C TYR A 107 -9.86 -3.56 6.32
N GLN A 108 -8.93 -2.62 6.47
CA GLN A 108 -9.15 -1.18 6.39
C GLN A 108 -8.55 -0.56 5.13
N GLY A 109 -7.46 -1.13 4.61
CA GLY A 109 -6.74 -0.60 3.46
C GLY A 109 -5.32 -1.13 3.36
N PHE A 110 -4.51 -0.55 2.48
CA PHE A 110 -3.11 -0.90 2.33
C PHE A 110 -2.23 0.34 2.18
N ARG A 111 -0.93 0.18 2.44
CA ARG A 111 0.10 1.15 2.10
C ARG A 111 1.30 0.47 1.44
N ALA A 112 1.99 1.19 0.57
CA ALA A 112 3.29 0.76 0.09
C ALA A 112 4.30 0.80 1.26
N VAL A 113 5.25 -0.12 1.25
CA VAL A 113 6.41 -0.08 2.15
C VAL A 113 7.60 0.35 1.30
N ARG A 114 8.22 1.48 1.66
CA ARG A 114 9.42 2.00 1.02
C ARG A 114 10.65 1.49 1.74
#